data_AF-A0ABD3W2H5-F1
#
_entry.id   AF-A0ABD3W2H5-F1
#
_cell.length_a   1.000
_cell.length_b   1.000
_cell.length_c   1.000
_cell.angle_alpha   90.00
_cell.angle_beta   90.00
_cell.angle_gamma   90.00
#
_symmetry.space_group_name_H-M   'P 1'
#
loop_
_entity.id
_entity.type
_entity.pdbx_description
1 polymer ?
#
loop_
_entity_poly.entity_id
_entity_poly.type
_entity_poly.pdbx_seq_one_letter_code
_entity_poly.pdbx_strand_id
1 'polypeptide(L)'
;MDTIANLGLYNDMIRMDTITNLGLYNDMIRMDTIANLGLYNDMIRMDTIANLGLYNDMIRMDTIAILGLYNDMIRMDTIANLGLYNDMIRMDTIANLGLYNDMIRMDTIANMSLYNDMIRNWRL
;
A
#
# COMPACT_ATOMS: atom_id res chain seq x y z
N MET A 1 11.48 2.73 -22.99
CA MET A 1 10.91 2.51 -21.66
C MET A 1 12.09 2.11 -20.81
N ASP A 2 12.60 3.05 -20.03
CA ASP A 2 13.83 2.83 -19.27
C ASP A 2 13.45 2.00 -18.05
N THR A 3 13.75 0.71 -18.09
CA THR A 3 13.55 -0.17 -16.95
C THR A 3 14.76 -0.06 -16.03
N ILE A 4 14.57 0.55 -14.87
CA ILE A 4 15.60 0.56 -13.82
C ILE A 4 15.41 -0.70 -12.98
N ALA A 5 16.49 -1.48 -12.82
CA ALA A 5 16.44 -2.72 -12.04
C ALA A 5 16.33 -2.45 -10.54
N ASN A 6 17.15 -1.52 -10.02
CA ASN A 6 17.19 -1.15 -8.61
C ASN A 6 17.43 0.35 -8.49
N LEU A 7 16.70 1.01 -7.60
CA LEU A 7 16.88 2.42 -7.31
C LEU A 7 16.64 2.68 -5.82
N GLY A 8 17.45 3.57 -5.24
CA GLY A 8 17.33 4.05 -3.87
C GLY A 8 17.37 5.57 -3.88
N LEU A 9 16.39 6.23 -3.26
CA LEU A 9 16.28 7.69 -3.27
C LEU A 9 15.98 8.24 -1.86
N TYR A 10 16.20 9.55 -1.69
CA TYR A 10 16.09 10.23 -0.40
C TYR A 10 15.78 11.71 -0.58
N ASN A 11 14.59 12.15 -0.14
CA ASN A 11 14.05 13.50 -0.31
C ASN A 11 13.90 13.95 -1.78
N ASP A 12 13.45 13.06 -2.64
CA ASP A 12 13.29 13.21 -4.07
C ASP A 12 11.82 13.32 -4.51
N MET A 13 11.62 13.89 -5.69
CA MET A 13 10.35 13.87 -6.42
C MET A 13 10.50 13.06 -7.69
N ILE A 14 9.71 12.01 -7.84
CA ILE A 14 9.92 11.03 -8.91
C ILE A 14 8.66 10.85 -9.74
N ARG A 15 8.86 10.78 -11.06
CA ARG A 15 7.85 10.32 -12.02
C ARG A 15 8.48 9.38 -13.03
N MET A 16 8.07 8.12 -13.02
CA MET A 16 8.63 7.06 -13.88
C MET A 16 7.58 5.99 -14.19
N ASP A 17 7.80 5.23 -15.27
CA ASP A 17 6.81 4.26 -15.75
C ASP A 17 7.00 2.86 -15.12
N THR A 18 8.23 2.33 -15.06
CA THR A 18 8.47 0.96 -14.58
C THR A 18 9.81 0.78 -13.88
N ILE A 19 9.77 0.20 -12.67
CA ILE A 19 10.95 -0.20 -11.88
C ILE A 19 10.74 -1.60 -11.32
N THR A 20 11.80 -2.42 -11.26
CA THR A 20 11.73 -3.73 -10.62
C THR A 20 11.79 -3.62 -9.11
N ASN A 21 12.82 -2.99 -8.55
CA ASN A 21 12.97 -2.79 -7.11
C ASN A 21 13.26 -1.32 -6.78
N LEU A 22 12.52 -0.76 -5.82
CA LEU A 22 12.68 0.62 -5.41
C LEU A 22 12.64 0.74 -3.88
N GLY A 23 13.60 1.46 -3.31
CA GLY A 23 13.67 1.81 -1.90
C GLY A 23 13.68 3.33 -1.73
N LEU A 24 12.84 3.86 -0.84
CA LEU A 24 12.57 5.29 -0.76
C LEU A 24 12.51 5.76 0.68
N TYR A 25 12.76 7.05 0.85
CA TYR A 25 12.71 7.69 2.16
C TYR A 25 12.42 9.19 2.01
N ASN A 26 11.32 9.64 2.59
CA ASN A 26 10.82 11.02 2.52
C ASN A 26 10.59 11.56 1.09
N ASP A 27 10.12 10.72 0.18
CA ASP A 27 9.95 10.96 -1.24
C ASP A 27 8.49 11.23 -1.62
N MET A 28 8.30 11.94 -2.74
CA MET A 28 6.99 12.12 -3.38
C MET A 28 6.95 11.48 -4.76
N ILE A 29 5.99 10.59 -4.99
CA ILE A 29 6.09 9.67 -6.12
C ILE A 29 4.80 9.52 -6.91
N ARG A 30 4.98 9.46 -8.23
CA ARG A 30 3.96 8.99 -9.16
C ARG A 30 4.53 7.97 -10.15
N MET A 31 4.04 6.74 -10.12
CA MET A 31 4.47 5.69 -11.04
C MET A 31 3.34 4.76 -11.48
N ASP A 32 3.53 4.07 -12.60
CA ASP A 32 2.50 3.18 -13.15
C ASP A 32 2.67 1.75 -12.61
N THR A 33 3.88 1.17 -12.67
CA THR A 33 4.09 -0.24 -12.27
C THR A 33 5.42 -0.47 -11.54
N ILE A 34 5.37 -1.18 -10.40
CA ILE A 34 6.55 -1.67 -9.66
C ILE A 34 6.38 -3.12 -9.23
N ALA A 35 7.45 -3.92 -9.31
CA ALA A 35 7.40 -5.29 -8.78
C ALA A 35 7.57 -5.31 -7.25
N ASN A 36 8.64 -4.71 -6.72
CA ASN A 36 8.89 -4.63 -5.28
C ASN A 36 9.22 -3.19 -4.85
N LEU A 37 8.55 -2.74 -3.80
CA LEU A 37 8.70 -1.38 -3.28
C LEU A 37 8.81 -1.41 -1.75
N GLY A 38 9.80 -0.69 -1.22
CA GLY A 38 9.98 -0.43 0.21
C GLY A 38 10.02 1.07 0.47
N LEU A 39 9.17 1.55 1.37
CA LEU A 39 8.99 2.97 1.66
C LEU A 39 9.20 3.31 3.13
N TYR A 40 9.49 4.59 3.36
CA TYR A 40 9.52 5.16 4.70
C TYR A 40 9.23 6.67 4.66
N ASN A 41 8.15 7.11 5.31
CA ASN A 41 7.69 8.51 5.35
C ASN A 41 7.43 9.15 3.97
N ASP A 42 6.92 8.38 3.02
CA ASP A 42 6.70 8.75 1.63
C ASP A 42 5.24 9.11 1.33
N MET A 43 5.04 9.90 0.26
CA MET A 43 3.72 10.19 -0.31
C MET A 43 3.62 9.66 -1.74
N ILE A 44 2.68 8.74 -1.96
CA ILE A 44 2.68 7.94 -3.19
C ILE A 44 1.33 7.91 -3.88
N ARG A 45 1.38 7.98 -5.21
CA ARG A 45 0.28 7.61 -6.10
C ARG A 45 0.74 6.64 -7.18
N MET A 46 0.16 5.44 -7.25
CA MET A 46 0.50 4.46 -8.30
C MET A 46 -0.69 3.62 -8.75
N ASP A 47 -0.55 2.92 -9.87
CA ASP A 47 -1.62 2.08 -10.42
C ASP A 47 -1.48 0.62 -9.94
N THR A 48 -0.33 -0.03 -10.16
CA THR A 48 -0.16 -1.47 -9.85
C THR A 48 1.17 -1.80 -9.16
N ILE A 49 1.11 -2.60 -8.09
CA ILE A 49 2.30 -3.20 -7.44
C ILE A 49 2.10 -4.68 -7.11
N ALA A 50 3.16 -5.49 -7.27
CA ALA A 50 3.13 -6.87 -6.81
C ALA A 50 3.36 -6.98 -5.28
N ASN A 51 4.50 -6.47 -4.78
CA ASN A 51 4.84 -6.49 -3.36
C ASN A 51 5.20 -5.11 -2.84
N LEU A 52 4.60 -4.73 -1.71
CA LEU A 52 4.83 -3.44 -1.08
C LEU A 52 5.01 -3.59 0.44
N GLY A 53 6.04 -2.93 0.98
CA GLY A 53 6.26 -2.77 2.41
C GLY A 53 6.38 -1.29 2.77
N LEU A 54 5.57 -0.84 3.73
CA LEU A 54 5.44 0.57 4.10
C LEU A 54 5.72 0.81 5.57
N TYR A 55 6.09 2.05 5.89
CA TYR A 55 6.21 2.56 7.23
C TYR A 55 6.00 4.08 7.28
N ASN A 56 4.96 4.52 8.00
CA ASN A 56 4.56 5.93 8.14
C ASN A 56 4.25 6.66 6.81
N ASP A 57 3.68 5.97 5.84
CA ASP A 57 3.43 6.43 4.49
C ASP A 57 1.98 6.88 4.26
N MET A 58 1.79 7.72 3.23
CA MET A 58 0.49 8.09 2.71
C MET A 58 0.35 7.64 1.26
N ILE A 59 -0.60 6.75 0.98
CA ILE A 59 -0.72 6.14 -0.35
C ILE A 59 -2.13 6.20 -0.92
N ARG A 60 -2.16 6.42 -2.24
CA ARG A 60 -3.32 6.12 -3.08
C ARG A 60 -2.93 5.20 -4.23
N MET A 61 -3.56 4.02 -4.32
CA MET A 61 -3.29 3.08 -5.40
C MET A 61 -4.54 2.34 -5.89
N ASP A 62 -4.45 1.66 -7.04
CA ASP A 62 -5.58 0.89 -7.56
C ASP A 62 -5.48 -0.60 -7.17
N THR A 63 -4.37 -1.28 -7.50
CA THR A 63 -4.24 -2.74 -7.32
C THR A 63 -2.93 -3.18 -6.66
N ILE A 64 -3.01 -4.06 -5.65
CA ILE A 64 -1.86 -4.76 -5.05
C ILE A 64 -2.08 -6.27 -4.88
N ALA A 65 -1.04 -7.07 -5.10
CA ALA A 65 -1.07 -8.47 -4.72
C ALA A 65 -0.76 -8.70 -3.23
N ILE A 66 0.35 -8.16 -2.73
CA ILE A 66 0.80 -8.33 -1.33
C ILE A 66 1.22 -6.98 -0.74
N LEU A 67 0.68 -6.67 0.44
CA LEU A 67 1.00 -5.46 1.19
C LEU A 67 1.25 -5.75 2.66
N GLY A 68 2.32 -5.18 3.20
CA GLY A 68 2.57 -5.06 4.64
C GLY A 68 2.70 -3.59 5.03
N LEU A 69 1.96 -3.18 6.06
CA LEU A 69 1.89 -1.79 6.52
C LEU A 69 2.23 -1.66 8.00
N TYR A 70 2.68 -0.46 8.37
CA TYR A 70 2.88 -0.05 9.74
C TYR A 70 2.73 1.48 9.88
N ASN A 71 1.74 1.92 10.67
CA ASN A 71 1.41 3.33 10.91
C ASN A 71 1.08 4.15 9.64
N ASP A 72 0.45 3.54 8.65
CA ASP A 72 0.18 4.09 7.34
C ASP A 72 -1.26 4.57 7.15
N MET A 73 -1.43 5.48 6.18
CA MET A 73 -2.74 5.93 5.70
C MET A 73 -2.92 5.59 4.23
N ILE A 74 -3.87 4.70 3.92
CA ILE A 74 -4.03 4.20 2.56
C ILE A 74 -5.45 4.32 2.03
N ARG A 75 -5.54 4.63 0.74
CA ARG A 75 -6.74 4.45 -0.07
C ARG A 75 -6.46 3.57 -1.27
N MET A 76 -7.17 2.44 -1.40
CA MET A 76 -7.02 1.52 -2.52
C MET A 76 -8.32 0.93 -3.05
N ASP A 77 -8.30 0.29 -4.21
CA ASP A 77 -9.47 -0.40 -4.75
C ASP A 77 -9.41 -1.91 -4.44
N THR A 78 -8.35 -2.61 -4.87
CA THR A 78 -8.26 -4.08 -4.76
C THR A 78 -6.96 -4.58 -4.15
N ILE A 79 -7.05 -5.57 -3.26
CA ILE A 79 -5.89 -6.28 -2.72
C ILE A 79 -6.11 -7.77 -2.50
N ALA A 80 -5.10 -8.60 -2.79
CA ALA A 80 -5.20 -10.03 -2.50
C ALA A 80 -4.83 -10.36 -1.04
N ASN A 81 -3.67 -9.93 -0.55
CA ASN A 81 -3.22 -10.19 0.82
C ASN A 81 -2.73 -8.92 1.50
N LEU A 82 -3.24 -8.64 2.68
CA LEU A 82 -2.90 -7.47 3.47
C LEU A 82 -2.62 -7.82 4.93
N GLY A 83 -1.47 -7.37 5.44
CA GLY A 83 -1.13 -7.35 6.85
C GLY A 83 -0.93 -5.93 7.34
N LEU A 84 -1.60 -5.56 8.42
CA LEU A 84 -1.61 -4.20 8.97
C LEU A 84 -1.20 -4.17 10.46
N TYR A 85 -0.69 -3.02 10.86
CA TYR A 85 -0.42 -2.67 12.24
C TYR A 85 -0.53 -1.15 12.46
N ASN A 86 -1.48 -0.71 13.28
CA ASN A 86 -1.77 0.70 13.60
C ASN A 86 -2.10 1.59 12.37
N ASP A 87 -2.78 1.05 11.38
CA ASP A 87 -3.05 1.68 10.10
C ASP A 87 -4.48 2.22 9.97
N MET A 88 -4.65 3.17 9.05
CA MET A 88 -5.95 3.69 8.64
C MET A 88 -6.19 3.44 7.15
N ILE A 89 -7.16 2.58 6.84
CA ILE A 89 -7.39 2.14 5.45
C ILE A 89 -8.80 2.37 4.98
N ARG A 90 -8.90 2.82 3.72
CA ARG A 90 -10.11 2.72 2.92
C ARG A 90 -9.85 1.87 1.69
N MET A 91 -10.56 0.77 1.54
CA MET A 91 -10.43 -0.12 0.38
C MET A 91 -11.78 -0.61 -0.14
N ASP A 92 -11.87 -1.08 -1.38
CA ASP A 92 -13.13 -1.65 -1.88
C ASP A 92 -13.17 -3.18 -1.66
N THR A 93 -12.19 -3.91 -2.18
CA THR A 93 -12.18 -5.39 -2.17
C THR A 93 -10.87 -5.98 -1.64
N ILE A 94 -11.00 -6.99 -0.80
CA ILE A 94 -9.86 -7.74 -0.26
C ILE A 94 -10.15 -9.25 -0.15
N ALA A 95 -9.15 -10.09 -0.46
CA ALA A 95 -9.27 -11.54 -0.26
C ALA A 95 -8.87 -11.95 1.17
N ASN A 96 -7.65 -11.65 1.61
CA ASN A 96 -7.15 -12.04 2.94
C ASN A 96 -6.62 -10.84 3.71
N LEU A 97 -7.11 -10.68 4.95
CA LEU A 97 -6.81 -9.54 5.81
C LEU A 97 -6.37 -9.98 7.21
N GLY A 98 -5.22 -9.49 7.67
CA GLY A 98 -4.76 -9.60 9.05
C GLY A 98 -4.50 -8.23 9.66
N LEU A 99 -5.18 -7.92 10.77
CA LEU A 99 -5.15 -6.61 11.42
C LEU A 99 -4.67 -6.67 12.87
N TYR A 100 -4.06 -5.57 13.29
CA TYR A 100 -3.69 -5.27 14.67
C TYR A 100 -3.75 -3.76 14.94
N ASN A 101 -4.69 -3.33 15.78
CA ASN A 101 -4.93 -1.92 16.15
C ASN A 101 -5.31 -0.99 14.98
N ASP A 102 -6.05 -1.50 14.00
CA ASP A 102 -6.33 -0.77 12.76
C ASP A 102 -7.72 -0.16 12.70
N MET A 103 -7.87 0.86 11.84
CA MET A 103 -9.16 1.43 11.46
C MET A 103 -9.41 1.22 9.96
N ILE A 104 -10.45 0.45 9.63
CA ILE A 104 -10.74 0.08 8.24
C ILE A 104 -12.14 0.42 7.81
N ARG A 105 -12.24 0.94 6.58
CA ARG A 105 -13.47 1.00 5.81
C ARG A 105 -13.35 0.15 4.55
N MET A 106 -14.26 -0.82 4.37
CA MET A 106 -14.25 -1.70 3.19
C MET A 106 -15.63 -2.18 2.70
N ASP A 107 -15.69 -2.68 1.47
CA ASP A 107 -16.91 -3.25 0.87
C ASP A 107 -16.98 -4.76 1.10
N THR A 108 -15.94 -5.47 0.67
CA THR A 108 -15.96 -6.92 0.47
C THR A 108 -14.67 -7.54 1.02
N ILE A 109 -14.82 -8.59 1.83
CA ILE A 109 -13.72 -9.39 2.39
C ILE A 109 -14.04 -10.88 2.29
N ALA A 110 -13.06 -11.71 1.91
CA ALA A 110 -13.24 -13.16 1.95
C ALA A 110 -12.80 -13.77 3.30
N ASN A 111 -11.61 -13.45 3.80
CA ASN A 111 -11.07 -13.99 5.05
C ASN A 111 -10.44 -12.90 5.92
N MET A 112 -10.71 -12.91 7.22
CA MET A 112 -10.28 -11.85 8.12
C MET A 112 -9.83 -12.37 9.49
N SER A 113 -8.72 -11.84 9.99
CA SER A 113 -8.22 -12.02 11.36
C SER A 113 -7.97 -10.66 12.02
N LEU A 114 -8.48 -10.47 13.24
CA LEU A 114 -8.52 -9.17 13.91
C LEU A 114 -7.97 -9.22 15.34
N TYR A 115 -7.32 -8.15 15.75
CA TYR A 115 -6.94 -7.84 17.12
C TYR A 115 -7.04 -6.34 17.40
N ASN A 116 -8.02 -5.94 18.22
CA ASN A 116 -8.22 -4.56 18.66
C ASN A 116 -8.50 -3.55 17.52
N ASP A 117 -9.28 -3.97 16.53
CA ASP A 117 -9.56 -3.19 15.32
C ASP A 117 -10.96 -2.59 15.29
N MET A 118 -11.10 -1.50 14.53
CA MET A 118 -12.40 -0.90 14.19
C MET A 118 -12.68 -1.05 12.70
N ILE A 119 -13.78 -1.72 12.36
CA ILE A 119 -14.17 -1.97 10.97
C ILE A 119 -15.54 -1.39 10.67
N ARG A 120 -15.63 -0.65 9.56
CA ARG A 120 -16.88 -0.15 9.01
C ARG A 120 -17.10 -0.64 7.59
N ASN A 121 -18.14 -1.46 7.40
CA ASN A 121 -18.66 -1.77 6.08
C ASN A 121 -19.68 -0.70 5.65
N TRP A 122 -19.69 -0.29 4.38
CA TRP A 122 -20.64 0.71 3.85
C TRP A 122 -21.84 0.09 3.11
N ARG A 123 -21.87 -1.23 2.92
CA ARG A 123 -22.93 -1.96 2.21
C ARG A 123 -23.91 -2.72 3.12
N LEU A 124 -23.92 -2.42 4.42
CA LEU A 124 -25.04 -2.73 5.32
C LEU A 124 -25.88 -1.47 5.53
#